data_AF-A0A2G3PW57-F1
#
_entry.id   AF-A0A2G3PW57-F1
#
_cell.length_a   1.000
_cell.length_b   1.000
_cell.length_c   1.000
_cell.angle_alpha   90.00
_cell.angle_beta   90.00
_cell.angle_gamma   90.00
#
_symmetry.space_group_name_H-M   'P 1'
#
loop_
_entity.id
_entity.type
_entity.pdbx_description
1 polymer ?
#
loop_
_entity_poly.entity_id
_entity_poly.type
_entity_poly.pdbx_seq_one_letter_code
_entity_poly.pdbx_strand_id
1 'polypeptide(L)'
;MEKLKQELMHYKWVFIIGLVVAIILGIIGANLHVFAFMSYKAQGDTDRIIELLKDDIKNTRRQDDWYYKEGVNYLLIEESEEGLSFLEENLANFILDRQYDIIAFYNKKQLSFKNPNAFMDILMQDVGHLACKTYLQRMTPEALDEALFYYYGTKPAVDVTFIDTLSTLLGSYPNKIPLNKFQFSLYEVLVLEGETLTDKKSILFSKSESEKARELFFKKLKTHPVELDTLKQWVEFLNKNQVLRPQEYVEFNTKYSELQLARQGLKDLETKEIDLNNQKEAIELQLGDKFKLLEQQQKSCEALKGEISTLESKLEGLADYAYMALYIETSAGLGNGEYEASIPKKNIFGNYKPSSQKYIVKLTNTEFYKEGVYYLDVYLKGTKSNKKGNEYPYYVEVSNQELMNMEALQGERQEKVNKLNVLNTELKQLETEVETMKTELGYEQNRKDLVELVQRRQEFAKKLDEKVIEIKNLFGIGTIHLPE
;
A
#
# COMPACT_ATOMS: atom_id res chain seq x y z
N MET A 1 79.05 5.16 85.52
CA MET A 1 78.41 6.17 84.65
C MET A 1 79.40 7.13 84.02
N GLU A 2 80.42 7.63 84.73
CA GLU A 2 81.40 8.57 84.16
C GLU A 2 82.27 8.01 83.02
N LYS A 3 82.74 6.74 83.12
CA LYS A 3 83.46 6.07 82.03
C LYS A 3 82.62 5.96 80.75
N LEU A 4 81.33 5.61 80.88
CA LEU A 4 80.40 5.51 79.75
C LEU A 4 80.14 6.89 79.12
N LYS A 5 80.10 7.96 79.93
CA LYS A 5 79.99 9.36 79.48
C LYS A 5 81.24 9.84 78.72
N GLN A 6 82.43 9.44 79.18
CA GLN A 6 83.70 9.76 78.50
C GLN A 6 83.85 9.00 77.18
N GLU A 7 83.50 7.72 77.13
CA GLU A 7 83.52 6.94 75.88
C GLU A 7 82.47 7.45 74.88
N LEU A 8 81.27 7.82 75.33
CA LEU A 8 80.26 8.47 74.46
C LEU A 8 80.72 9.84 73.95
N MET A 9 81.50 10.62 74.72
CA MET A 9 82.10 11.87 74.23
C MET A 9 83.23 11.62 73.24
N HIS A 10 84.02 10.56 73.42
CA HIS A 10 85.13 10.22 72.53
C HIS A 10 84.65 9.68 71.17
N TYR A 11 83.59 8.86 71.17
CA TYR A 11 83.00 8.30 69.96
C TYR A 11 81.82 9.13 69.41
N LYS A 12 81.48 10.27 70.03
CA LYS A 12 80.38 11.14 69.59
C LYS A 12 80.49 11.49 68.11
N TRP A 13 81.70 11.82 67.65
CA TRP A 13 81.99 12.12 66.26
C TRP A 13 81.90 10.89 65.36
N VAL A 14 82.34 9.71 65.81
CA VAL A 14 82.26 8.46 65.05
C VAL A 14 80.80 8.02 64.87
N PHE A 15 79.97 8.15 65.91
CA PHE A 15 78.53 7.85 65.83
C PHE A 15 77.78 8.85 64.95
N ILE A 16 78.10 10.15 65.06
CA ILE A 16 77.54 11.19 64.20
C ILE A 16 77.95 10.95 62.74
N ILE A 17 79.23 10.67 62.47
CA ILE A 17 79.72 10.36 61.11
C ILE A 17 79.08 9.08 60.59
N GLY A 18 79.01 8.01 61.39
CA GLY A 18 78.36 6.76 61.00
C GLY A 18 76.86 6.93 60.71
N LEU A 19 76.15 7.72 61.52
CA LEU A 19 74.75 8.05 61.29
C LEU A 19 74.58 8.92 60.03
N VAL A 20 75.45 9.91 59.82
CA VAL A 20 75.43 10.76 58.62
C VAL A 20 75.73 9.93 57.37
N VAL A 21 76.71 9.03 57.40
CA VAL A 21 77.03 8.13 56.28
C VAL A 21 75.90 7.13 56.05
N ALA A 22 75.27 6.57 57.09
CA ALA A 22 74.12 5.69 56.95
C ALA A 22 72.88 6.41 56.42
N ILE A 23 72.66 7.67 56.82
CA ILE A 23 71.60 8.53 56.28
C ILE A 23 71.91 8.87 54.82
N ILE A 24 73.14 9.23 54.47
CA ILE A 24 73.56 9.51 53.09
C ILE A 24 73.43 8.25 52.23
N LEU A 25 73.90 7.10 52.68
CA LEU A 25 73.76 5.82 51.98
C LEU A 25 72.30 5.35 51.91
N GLY A 26 71.50 5.63 52.94
CA GLY A 26 70.06 5.37 52.94
C GLY A 26 69.31 6.28 51.97
N ILE A 27 69.69 7.55 51.88
CA ILE A 27 69.16 8.53 50.91
C ILE A 27 69.60 8.17 49.49
N ILE A 28 70.85 7.76 49.28
CA ILE A 28 71.38 7.31 47.98
C ILE A 28 70.70 6.01 47.56
N GLY A 29 70.60 5.03 48.47
CA GLY A 29 69.93 3.75 48.23
C GLY A 29 68.44 3.90 47.92
N ALA A 30 67.74 4.83 48.60
CA ALA A 30 66.34 5.12 48.33
C ALA A 30 66.11 5.90 47.02
N ASN A 31 67.13 6.56 46.47
CA ASN A 31 67.04 7.42 45.28
C ASN A 31 67.98 6.96 44.15
N LEU A 32 68.35 5.68 44.08
CA LEU A 32 69.28 5.17 43.05
C LEU A 32 68.84 5.51 41.63
N HIS A 33 67.54 5.41 41.32
CA HIS A 33 67.00 5.78 40.01
C HIS A 33 67.17 7.29 39.70
N VAL A 34 67.09 8.16 40.70
CA VAL A 34 67.32 9.61 40.55
C VAL A 34 68.77 9.90 40.18
N PHE A 35 69.72 9.26 40.87
CA PHE A 35 71.15 9.41 40.57
C PHE A 35 71.55 8.78 39.23
N ALA A 36 71.02 7.60 38.92
CA ALA A 36 71.21 6.94 37.62
C ALA A 36 70.71 7.83 36.49
N PHE A 37 69.48 8.37 36.61
CA PHE A 37 68.92 9.30 35.64
C PHE A 37 69.78 10.55 35.45
N MET A 38 70.18 11.22 36.53
CA MET A 38 71.03 12.42 36.43
C MET A 38 72.36 12.13 35.75
N SER A 39 72.97 10.96 36.02
CA SER A 39 74.21 10.53 35.37
C SER A 39 74.00 10.28 33.87
N TYR A 40 72.97 9.55 33.49
CA TYR A 40 72.69 9.24 32.08
C TYR A 40 72.32 10.50 31.29
N LYS A 41 71.50 11.38 31.87
CA LYS A 41 71.16 12.70 31.30
C LYS A 41 72.40 13.56 31.08
N ALA A 42 73.35 13.59 32.02
CA ALA A 42 74.60 14.32 31.87
C ALA A 42 75.51 13.75 30.77
N GLN A 43 75.38 12.46 30.47
CA GLN A 43 76.12 11.76 29.42
C GLN A 43 75.42 11.83 28.05
N GLY A 44 74.16 12.26 27.99
CA GLY A 44 73.33 12.19 26.79
C GLY A 44 72.99 10.75 26.37
N ASP A 45 72.96 9.81 27.32
CA ASP A 45 72.76 8.38 27.06
C ASP A 45 71.25 8.04 27.05
N THR A 46 70.61 8.29 25.91
CA THR A 46 69.15 8.11 25.72
C THR A 46 68.72 6.65 25.92
N ASP A 47 69.51 5.68 25.47
CA ASP A 47 69.19 4.24 25.61
C ASP A 47 69.08 3.81 27.07
N ARG A 48 70.03 4.24 27.91
CA ARG A 48 69.98 3.93 29.35
C ARG A 48 68.87 4.67 30.09
N ILE A 49 68.48 5.85 29.62
CA ILE A 49 67.30 6.54 30.15
C ILE A 49 66.03 5.77 29.79
N ILE A 50 65.91 5.27 28.55
CA ILE A 50 64.80 4.42 28.12
C ILE A 50 64.74 3.14 28.96
N GLU A 51 65.87 2.45 29.15
CA GLU A 51 65.95 1.23 29.98
C GLU A 51 65.47 1.51 31.42
N LEU A 52 65.94 2.61 32.01
CA LEU A 52 65.53 3.03 33.34
C LEU A 52 64.02 3.32 33.46
N LEU A 53 63.41 3.93 32.44
CA LEU A 53 61.97 4.21 32.43
C LEU A 53 61.13 2.97 32.13
N LYS A 54 61.67 2.03 31.34
CA LYS A 54 60.98 0.81 30.94
C LYS A 54 60.72 -0.12 32.13
N ASP A 55 61.65 -0.20 33.07
CA ASP A 55 61.52 -1.03 34.27
C ASP A 55 60.32 -0.63 35.14
N ASP A 56 59.98 0.66 35.14
CA ASP A 56 58.93 1.23 35.99
C ASP A 56 57.64 1.57 35.23
N ILE A 57 57.57 1.28 33.93
CA ILE A 57 56.48 1.73 33.06
C ILE A 57 55.11 1.15 33.41
N LYS A 58 55.04 0.04 34.14
CA LYS A 58 53.76 -0.55 34.60
C LYS A 58 53.42 -0.17 36.03
N ASN A 59 54.29 0.58 36.72
CA ASN A 59 54.12 0.95 38.12
C ASN A 59 53.66 2.41 38.23
N THR A 60 52.36 2.61 38.35
CA THR A 60 51.71 3.93 38.48
C THR A 60 52.38 4.82 39.53
N ARG A 61 52.76 4.27 40.70
CA ARG A 61 53.41 5.04 41.77
C ARG A 61 54.80 5.54 41.36
N ARG A 62 55.56 4.71 40.64
CA ARG A 62 56.91 5.06 40.16
C ARG A 62 56.87 6.07 39.03
N GLN A 63 55.84 6.04 38.19
CA GLN A 63 55.66 7.07 37.16
C GLN A 63 55.44 8.48 37.74
N ASP A 64 55.05 8.55 39.03
CA ASP A 64 54.94 9.79 39.78
C ASP A 64 56.23 10.23 40.49
N ASP A 65 57.28 9.41 40.46
CA ASP A 65 58.58 9.80 41.00
C ASP A 65 59.26 10.83 40.09
N TRP A 66 60.07 11.71 40.68
CA TRP A 66 60.72 12.83 39.98
C TRP A 66 61.57 12.39 38.78
N TYR A 67 62.38 11.33 38.91
CA TYR A 67 63.25 10.87 37.81
C TYR A 67 62.44 10.39 36.61
N TYR A 68 61.25 9.83 36.86
CA TYR A 68 60.41 9.31 35.80
C TYR A 68 59.79 10.46 35.00
N LYS A 69 59.26 11.47 35.70
CA LYS A 69 58.73 12.71 35.07
C LYS A 69 59.81 13.41 34.26
N GLU A 70 60.98 13.59 34.85
CA GLU A 70 62.11 14.22 34.17
C GLU A 70 62.67 13.38 33.03
N GLY A 71 62.61 12.05 33.13
CA GLY A 71 63.01 11.14 32.06
C GLY A 71 62.07 11.24 30.86
N VAL A 72 60.76 11.21 31.07
CA VAL A 72 59.78 11.44 29.99
C VAL A 72 59.98 12.82 29.38
N ASN A 73 60.14 13.88 30.19
CA ASN A 73 60.42 15.23 29.69
C ASN A 73 61.74 15.31 28.91
N TYR A 74 62.77 14.58 29.32
CA TYR A 74 64.03 14.50 28.59
C TYR A 74 63.82 13.89 27.21
N LEU A 75 63.13 12.75 27.12
CA LEU A 75 62.84 12.09 25.83
C LEU A 75 62.02 12.99 24.90
N LEU A 76 61.07 13.75 25.46
CA LEU A 76 60.32 14.74 24.70
C LEU A 76 61.22 15.87 24.20
N ILE A 77 62.10 16.45 25.03
CA ILE A 77 62.96 17.58 24.64
C ILE A 77 64.04 17.19 23.63
N GLU A 78 64.61 15.99 23.77
CA GLU A 78 65.74 15.52 22.97
C GLU A 78 65.33 15.07 21.57
N GLU A 79 64.08 14.65 21.37
CA GLU A 79 63.47 14.38 20.06
C GLU A 79 64.19 13.32 19.20
N SER A 80 64.95 12.41 19.82
CA SER A 80 65.50 11.25 19.09
C SER A 80 64.41 10.31 18.57
N GLU A 81 64.73 9.58 17.51
CA GLU A 81 63.84 8.57 16.97
C GLU A 81 63.57 7.45 17.99
N GLU A 82 64.59 7.05 18.75
CA GLU A 82 64.51 6.02 19.79
C GLU A 82 63.61 6.48 20.95
N GLY A 83 63.80 7.72 21.41
CA GLY A 83 63.00 8.31 22.48
C GLY A 83 61.53 8.45 22.11
N LEU A 84 61.24 8.99 20.92
CA LEU A 84 59.87 9.09 20.42
C LEU A 84 59.24 7.71 20.21
N SER A 85 59.97 6.76 19.61
CA SER A 85 59.43 5.40 19.38
C SER A 85 59.09 4.71 20.70
N PHE A 86 59.92 4.85 21.75
CA PHE A 86 59.61 4.34 23.08
C PHE A 86 58.32 4.94 23.66
N LEU A 87 58.15 6.27 23.55
CA LEU A 87 56.96 6.97 24.05
C LEU A 87 55.69 6.52 23.33
N GLU A 88 55.75 6.31 22.01
CA GLU A 88 54.61 5.84 21.22
C GLU A 88 54.26 4.38 21.52
N GLU A 89 55.24 3.48 21.54
CA GLU A 89 55.03 2.04 21.79
C GLU A 89 54.43 1.76 23.17
N ASN A 90 54.74 2.61 24.15
CA ASN A 90 54.30 2.43 25.52
C ASN A 90 53.23 3.43 25.95
N LEU A 91 52.66 4.20 25.02
CA LEU A 91 51.74 5.29 25.32
C LEU A 91 50.60 4.84 26.26
N ALA A 92 49.99 3.69 25.99
CA ALA A 92 48.90 3.13 26.80
C ALA A 92 49.32 2.66 28.22
N ASN A 93 50.61 2.43 28.47
CA ASN A 93 51.12 2.00 29.77
C ASN A 93 51.40 3.18 30.71
N PHE A 94 51.47 4.41 30.19
CA PHE A 94 51.65 5.59 31.03
C PHE A 94 50.36 5.93 31.79
N ILE A 95 50.49 6.59 32.94
CA ILE A 95 49.37 7.21 33.65
C ILE A 95 48.75 8.33 32.80
N LEU A 96 47.45 8.60 32.97
CA LEU A 96 46.68 9.56 32.16
C LEU A 96 47.36 10.92 32.02
N ASP A 97 47.86 11.51 33.12
CA ASP A 97 48.56 12.80 33.07
C ASP A 97 49.76 12.79 32.12
N ARG A 98 50.53 11.69 32.10
CA ARG A 98 51.70 11.55 31.23
C ARG A 98 51.30 11.29 29.78
N GLN A 99 50.23 10.53 29.56
CA GLN A 99 49.66 10.37 28.22
C GLN A 99 49.29 11.74 27.64
N TYR A 100 48.63 12.58 28.43
CA TYR A 100 48.27 13.94 28.02
C TYR A 100 49.46 14.86 27.83
N ASP A 101 50.51 14.76 28.64
CA ASP A 101 51.75 15.53 28.44
C ASP A 101 52.44 15.16 27.12
N ILE A 102 52.51 13.87 26.79
CA ILE A 102 53.08 13.38 25.53
C ILE A 102 52.26 13.91 24.34
N ILE A 103 50.94 13.80 24.37
CA ILE A 103 50.05 14.35 23.32
C ILE A 103 50.19 15.89 23.24
N ALA A 104 50.26 16.52 24.42
CA ALA A 104 50.69 17.89 24.70
C ALA A 104 51.84 18.36 23.80
N PHE A 105 52.93 17.62 23.94
CA PHE A 105 54.18 17.85 23.26
C PHE A 105 54.06 17.65 21.75
N TYR A 106 53.44 16.55 21.30
CA TYR A 106 53.21 16.27 19.87
C TYR A 106 52.42 17.41 19.21
N ASN A 107 51.44 17.99 19.91
CA ASN A 107 50.74 19.18 19.46
C ASN A 107 51.63 20.40 19.31
N LYS A 108 52.42 20.71 20.34
CA LYS A 108 53.33 21.86 20.35
C LYS A 108 54.37 21.78 19.23
N LYS A 109 54.87 20.58 18.93
CA LYS A 109 55.91 20.34 17.91
C LYS A 109 55.35 20.04 16.52
N GLN A 110 54.03 19.99 16.39
CA GLN A 110 53.35 19.59 15.16
C GLN A 110 53.76 18.20 14.63
N LEU A 111 54.08 17.28 15.54
CA LEU A 111 54.40 15.89 15.22
C LEU A 111 53.12 15.06 15.02
N SER A 112 53.27 13.94 14.32
CA SER A 112 52.24 12.92 14.11
C SER A 112 52.74 11.58 14.69
N PHE A 113 51.88 10.87 15.40
CA PHE A 113 52.13 9.49 15.83
C PHE A 113 52.37 8.59 14.61
N LYS A 114 53.41 7.74 14.64
CA LYS A 114 53.66 6.72 13.62
C LYS A 114 52.53 5.71 13.57
N ASN A 115 51.97 5.35 14.74
CA ASN A 115 50.78 4.51 14.86
C ASN A 115 49.69 5.23 15.67
N PRO A 116 48.62 5.73 15.03
CA PRO A 116 47.58 6.50 15.71
C PRO A 116 46.68 5.64 16.61
N ASN A 117 46.78 4.31 16.60
CA ASN A 117 45.88 3.44 17.35
C ASN A 117 46.01 3.63 18.87
N ALA A 118 47.24 3.72 19.38
CA ALA A 118 47.46 3.97 20.81
C ALA A 118 46.92 5.34 21.24
N PHE A 119 47.00 6.35 20.37
CA PHE A 119 46.35 7.64 20.58
C PHE A 119 44.82 7.49 20.60
N MET A 120 44.23 6.71 19.67
CA MET A 120 42.79 6.51 19.63
C MET A 120 42.24 5.85 20.89
N ASP A 121 42.94 4.87 21.46
CA ASP A 121 42.53 4.24 22.71
C ASP A 121 42.42 5.25 23.86
N ILE A 122 43.33 6.23 23.90
CA ILE A 122 43.35 7.30 24.91
C ILE A 122 42.27 8.34 24.61
N LEU A 123 42.12 8.74 23.35
CA LEU A 123 41.06 9.65 22.92
C LEU A 123 39.68 9.09 23.27
N MET A 124 39.46 7.79 23.12
CA MET A 124 38.17 7.15 23.41
C MET A 124 37.87 7.02 24.90
N GLN A 125 38.89 7.07 25.77
CA GLN A 125 38.71 7.14 27.23
C GLN A 125 38.24 8.53 27.69
N ASP A 126 38.73 9.59 27.05
CA ASP A 126 38.35 10.99 27.33
C ASP A 126 38.39 11.86 26.06
N VAL A 127 37.28 11.85 25.33
CA VAL A 127 37.11 12.63 24.09
C VAL A 127 37.14 14.15 24.36
N GLY A 128 36.93 14.56 25.61
CA GLY A 128 36.83 15.96 26.02
C GLY A 128 38.17 16.64 26.33
N HIS A 129 39.23 15.87 26.58
CA HIS A 129 40.51 16.42 27.01
C HIS A 129 41.14 17.34 25.94
N LEU A 130 41.65 18.50 26.36
CA LEU A 130 42.15 19.54 25.46
C LEU A 130 43.28 19.04 24.56
N ALA A 131 44.25 18.30 25.12
CA ALA A 131 45.38 17.76 24.35
C ALA A 131 44.90 16.80 23.24
N CYS A 132 43.98 15.89 23.57
CA CYS A 132 43.43 14.92 22.63
C CYS A 132 42.61 15.62 21.53
N LYS A 133 41.79 16.61 21.90
CA LYS A 133 41.02 17.41 20.96
C LYS A 133 41.92 18.19 20.00
N THR A 134 42.97 18.85 20.51
CA THR A 134 43.91 19.58 19.66
C THR A 134 44.64 18.66 18.68
N TYR A 135 45.00 17.45 19.10
CA TYR A 135 45.63 16.47 18.22
C TYR A 135 44.65 15.96 17.17
N LEU A 136 43.43 15.57 17.57
CA LEU A 136 42.36 15.14 16.67
C LEU A 136 42.11 16.15 15.56
N GLN A 137 42.08 17.44 15.88
CA GLN A 137 41.84 18.52 14.91
C GLN A 137 42.94 18.64 13.83
N ARG A 138 44.15 18.12 14.10
CA ARG A 138 45.29 18.11 13.18
C ARG A 138 45.37 16.85 12.33
N MET A 139 44.66 15.78 12.70
CA MET A 139 44.68 14.52 11.94
C MET A 139 44.09 14.70 10.55
N THR A 140 44.73 14.09 9.55
CA THR A 140 44.15 14.01 8.20
C THR A 140 42.89 13.15 8.22
N PRO A 141 41.93 13.40 7.30
CA PRO A 141 40.70 12.61 7.22
C PRO A 141 40.99 11.11 7.05
N GLU A 142 42.01 10.76 6.27
CA GLU A 142 42.41 9.37 6.02
C GLU A 142 42.99 8.69 7.25
N ALA A 143 43.82 9.41 8.02
CA ALA A 143 44.41 8.86 9.26
C ALA A 143 43.34 8.61 10.32
N LEU A 144 42.36 9.51 10.44
CA LEU A 144 41.24 9.32 11.36
C LEU A 144 40.33 8.17 10.91
N ASP A 145 40.04 8.06 9.61
CA ASP A 145 39.24 6.98 9.03
C ASP A 145 39.88 5.61 9.26
N GLU A 146 41.20 5.50 9.12
CA GLU A 146 41.93 4.26 9.40
C GLU A 146 41.95 3.93 10.90
N ALA A 147 42.19 4.93 11.76
CA ALA A 147 42.28 4.72 13.19
C ALA A 147 40.91 4.36 13.81
N LEU A 148 39.81 4.97 13.33
CA LEU A 148 38.45 4.57 13.68
C LEU A 148 38.14 3.13 13.24
N PHE A 149 38.64 2.71 12.07
CA PHE A 149 38.50 1.34 11.60
C PHE A 149 39.24 0.34 12.49
N TYR A 150 40.45 0.63 12.94
CA TYR A 150 41.16 -0.24 13.87
C TYR A 150 40.44 -0.36 15.22
N TYR A 151 39.88 0.74 15.73
CA TYR A 151 39.19 0.75 17.02
C TYR A 151 37.83 0.02 16.97
N TYR A 152 36.98 0.36 16.00
CA TYR A 152 35.61 -0.17 15.90
C TYR A 152 35.49 -1.45 15.07
N GLY A 153 36.49 -1.76 14.24
CA GLY A 153 36.49 -2.90 13.34
C GLY A 153 35.62 -2.71 12.09
N THR A 154 35.32 -3.84 11.43
CA THR A 154 34.68 -3.87 10.11
C THR A 154 33.16 -3.66 10.11
N LYS A 155 32.49 -3.93 11.24
CA LYS A 155 31.04 -3.84 11.39
C LYS A 155 30.69 -3.41 12.83
N PRO A 156 30.92 -2.15 13.19
CA PRO A 156 30.51 -1.65 14.51
C PRO A 156 29.01 -1.84 14.72
N ALA A 157 28.65 -2.25 15.93
CA ALA A 157 27.26 -2.21 16.37
C ALA A 157 26.84 -0.75 16.54
N VAL A 158 25.72 -0.36 15.93
CA VAL A 158 25.18 0.99 16.07
C VAL A 158 24.18 1.00 17.23
N ASP A 159 24.64 1.47 18.38
CA ASP A 159 23.83 1.69 19.59
C ASP A 159 23.94 3.15 20.07
N VAL A 160 23.28 3.46 21.19
CA VAL A 160 23.27 4.82 21.76
C VAL A 160 24.69 5.26 22.18
N THR A 161 25.48 4.35 22.76
CA THR A 161 26.86 4.65 23.19
C THR A 161 27.75 4.95 21.99
N PHE A 162 27.61 4.18 20.90
CA PHE A 162 28.31 4.44 19.64
C PHE A 162 27.98 5.83 19.09
N ILE A 163 26.70 6.20 19.02
CA ILE A 163 26.27 7.51 18.52
C ILE A 163 26.82 8.63 19.41
N ASP A 164 26.76 8.47 20.73
CA ASP A 164 27.21 9.46 21.70
C ASP A 164 28.71 9.72 21.60
N THR A 165 29.51 8.66 21.60
CA THR A 165 30.97 8.76 21.51
C THR A 165 31.39 9.32 20.15
N LEU A 166 30.87 8.77 19.05
CA LEU A 166 31.27 9.19 17.71
C LEU A 166 30.81 10.61 17.38
N SER A 167 29.62 11.03 17.83
CA SER A 167 29.14 12.40 17.61
C SER A 167 29.96 13.42 18.39
N THR A 168 30.39 13.08 19.61
CA THR A 168 31.26 13.94 20.42
C THR A 168 32.64 14.12 19.76
N LEU A 169 33.21 13.02 19.26
CA LEU A 169 34.49 13.00 18.55
C LEU A 169 34.39 13.84 17.26
N LEU A 170 33.44 13.50 16.38
CA LEU A 170 33.28 14.18 15.10
C LEU A 170 32.81 15.63 15.24
N GLY A 171 32.09 15.96 16.32
CA GLY A 171 31.71 17.34 16.64
C GLY A 171 32.92 18.24 16.91
N SER A 172 34.03 17.67 17.39
CA SER A 172 35.28 18.38 17.62
C SER A 172 36.23 18.39 16.41
N TYR A 173 36.01 17.51 15.44
CA TYR A 173 36.83 17.34 14.24
C TYR A 173 36.44 18.36 13.15
N PRO A 174 37.38 19.08 12.51
CA PRO A 174 37.02 20.16 11.59
C PRO A 174 36.53 19.65 10.23
N ASN A 175 37.05 18.51 9.75
CA ASN A 175 36.81 18.02 8.39
C ASN A 175 35.70 16.95 8.35
N LYS A 176 35.34 16.53 7.14
CA LYS A 176 34.47 15.36 6.92
C LYS A 176 35.31 14.08 6.89
N ILE A 177 34.79 12.98 7.43
CA ILE A 177 35.40 11.65 7.35
C ILE A 177 35.06 10.99 5.99
N PRO A 178 36.04 10.38 5.27
CA PRO A 178 35.81 9.82 3.95
C PRO A 178 34.94 8.54 3.91
N LEU A 179 34.90 7.77 5.02
CA LEU A 179 34.23 6.47 5.10
C LEU A 179 34.77 5.42 4.11
N ASN A 180 36.08 5.46 3.84
CA ASN A 180 36.74 4.52 2.92
C ASN A 180 37.14 3.23 3.64
N LYS A 181 37.65 3.35 4.87
CA LYS A 181 38.06 2.27 5.76
C LYS A 181 37.02 2.06 6.85
N PHE A 182 36.69 3.10 7.60
CA PHE A 182 35.72 3.02 8.68
C PHE A 182 34.32 3.20 8.12
N GLN A 183 33.58 2.10 8.03
CA GLN A 183 32.19 2.09 7.58
C GLN A 183 31.27 1.59 8.70
N PHE A 184 30.17 2.30 8.90
CA PHE A 184 29.11 1.93 9.82
C PHE A 184 27.75 2.12 9.13
N SER A 185 26.71 1.52 9.72
CA SER A 185 25.37 1.53 9.13
C SER A 185 24.66 2.85 9.40
N LEU A 186 24.75 3.80 8.46
CA LEU A 186 24.00 5.06 8.53
C LEU A 186 22.48 4.84 8.55
N TYR A 187 21.99 3.73 7.98
CA TYR A 187 20.59 3.31 8.11
C TYR A 187 20.23 3.03 9.58
N GLU A 188 21.03 2.22 10.28
CA GLU A 188 20.79 1.90 11.70
C GLU A 188 20.90 3.16 12.57
N VAL A 189 21.80 4.09 12.25
CA VAL A 189 21.90 5.39 12.94
C VAL A 189 20.58 6.18 12.80
N LEU A 190 20.01 6.19 11.60
CA LEU A 190 18.79 6.97 11.34
C LEU A 190 17.57 6.34 12.01
N VAL A 191 17.44 5.01 11.96
CA VAL A 191 16.33 4.23 12.54
C VAL A 191 16.35 4.23 14.07
N LEU A 192 17.52 4.35 14.72
CA LEU A 192 17.62 4.25 16.18
C LEU A 192 16.76 5.32 16.89
N GLU A 193 15.75 4.91 17.65
CA GLU A 193 14.83 5.84 18.33
C GLU A 193 15.46 6.47 19.58
N GLY A 194 15.10 7.73 19.87
CA GLY A 194 15.56 8.46 21.05
C GLY A 194 15.47 9.98 20.87
N GLU A 195 14.67 10.66 21.70
CA GLU A 195 14.38 12.10 21.58
C GLU A 195 15.63 12.99 21.64
N THR A 196 16.67 12.55 22.36
CA THR A 196 17.92 13.31 22.55
C THR A 196 19.00 13.02 21.49
N LEU A 197 18.69 12.20 20.48
CA LEU A 197 19.68 11.75 19.49
C LEU A 197 19.69 12.58 18.20
N THR A 198 18.67 13.39 17.94
CA THR A 198 18.52 14.10 16.65
C THR A 198 19.74 14.95 16.30
N ASP A 199 20.25 15.75 17.25
CA ASP A 199 21.42 16.61 17.04
C ASP A 199 22.69 15.77 16.86
N LYS A 200 22.83 14.68 17.62
CA LYS A 200 23.97 13.77 17.53
C LYS A 200 24.02 13.08 16.17
N LYS A 201 22.87 12.58 15.68
CA LYS A 201 22.74 12.04 14.32
C LYS A 201 23.12 13.11 13.28
N SER A 202 22.65 14.35 13.44
CA SER A 202 22.98 15.45 12.52
C SER A 202 24.50 15.68 12.44
N ILE A 203 25.22 15.61 13.56
CA ILE A 203 26.68 15.71 13.57
C ILE A 203 27.30 14.57 12.77
N LEU A 204 26.89 13.31 13.01
CA LEU A 204 27.45 12.16 12.29
C LEU A 204 27.27 12.27 10.77
N PHE A 205 26.07 12.63 10.31
CA PHE A 205 25.78 12.75 8.89
C PHE A 205 26.49 13.95 8.25
N SER A 206 26.48 15.13 8.90
CA SER A 206 27.15 16.33 8.37
C SER A 206 28.68 16.22 8.36
N LYS A 207 29.26 15.41 9.25
CA LYS A 207 30.69 15.11 9.33
C LYS A 207 31.11 13.92 8.46
N SER A 208 30.20 13.28 7.77
CA SER A 208 30.53 12.23 6.79
C SER A 208 30.67 12.82 5.39
N GLU A 209 31.55 12.26 4.56
CA GLU A 209 31.61 12.58 3.14
C GLU A 209 30.26 12.25 2.50
N SER A 210 29.70 13.24 1.79
CA SER A 210 28.29 13.24 1.38
C SER A 210 27.98 12.11 0.40
N GLU A 211 28.81 11.90 -0.61
CA GLU A 211 28.58 10.85 -1.61
C GLU A 211 28.66 9.45 -0.99
N LYS A 212 29.63 9.23 -0.10
CA LYS A 212 29.81 7.94 0.53
C LYS A 212 28.75 7.64 1.58
N ALA A 213 28.34 8.64 2.35
CA ALA A 213 27.21 8.55 3.26
C ALA A 213 25.91 8.20 2.51
N ARG A 214 25.65 8.88 1.38
CA ARG A 214 24.50 8.63 0.50
C ARG A 214 24.52 7.19 -0.03
N GLU A 215 25.66 6.72 -0.54
CA GLU A 215 25.82 5.36 -1.06
C GLU A 215 25.55 4.30 0.01
N LEU A 216 26.17 4.44 1.20
CA LEU A 216 26.02 3.49 2.30
C LEU A 216 24.58 3.40 2.81
N PHE A 217 23.91 4.55 2.93
CA PHE A 217 22.51 4.61 3.37
C PHE A 217 21.57 3.92 2.36
N PHE A 218 21.57 4.33 1.09
CA PHE A 218 20.66 3.77 0.09
C PHE A 218 20.98 2.32 -0.29
N LYS A 219 22.24 1.89 -0.16
CA LYS A 219 22.60 0.47 -0.31
C LYS A 219 21.84 -0.42 0.66
N LYS A 220 21.59 0.02 1.90
CA LYS A 220 20.79 -0.73 2.89
C LYS A 220 19.31 -0.75 2.51
N LEU A 221 18.76 0.35 1.98
CA LEU A 221 17.37 0.43 1.53
C LEU A 221 17.04 -0.41 0.29
N LYS A 222 18.03 -1.01 -0.37
CA LYS A 222 17.79 -2.03 -1.41
C LYS A 222 17.12 -3.29 -0.88
N THR A 223 17.33 -3.61 0.40
CA THR A 223 16.87 -4.87 1.01
C THR A 223 15.98 -4.65 2.24
N HIS A 224 15.85 -3.42 2.71
CA HIS A 224 15.03 -3.07 3.88
C HIS A 224 13.83 -2.26 3.40
N PRO A 225 12.60 -2.75 3.61
CA PRO A 225 11.40 -1.99 3.30
C PRO A 225 11.32 -0.71 4.13
N VAL A 226 10.71 0.32 3.56
CA VAL A 226 10.49 1.61 4.22
C VAL A 226 9.09 2.13 3.91
N GLU A 227 8.43 2.73 4.89
CA GLU A 227 7.17 3.44 4.66
C GLU A 227 7.41 4.77 3.95
N LEU A 228 6.50 5.18 3.08
CA LEU A 228 6.65 6.39 2.28
C LEU A 228 6.84 7.65 3.15
N ASP A 229 6.07 7.78 4.23
CA ASP A 229 6.11 8.97 5.09
C ASP A 229 7.40 8.98 5.94
N THR A 230 7.89 7.82 6.38
CA THR A 230 9.21 7.68 7.00
C THR A 230 10.33 8.05 6.01
N LEU A 231 10.23 7.58 4.76
CA LEU A 231 11.20 7.93 3.72
C LEU A 231 11.23 9.45 3.47
N LYS A 232 10.07 10.12 3.50
CA LYS A 232 9.99 11.59 3.38
C LYS A 232 10.75 12.29 4.50
N GLN A 233 10.56 11.88 5.74
CA GLN A 233 11.28 12.43 6.89
C GLN A 233 12.80 12.19 6.76
N TRP A 234 13.19 11.00 6.32
CA TRP A 234 14.60 10.68 6.08
C TRP A 234 15.21 11.52 4.98
N VAL A 235 14.52 11.71 3.85
CA VAL A 235 14.99 12.57 2.75
C VAL A 235 15.17 14.01 3.21
N GLU A 236 14.24 14.54 4.01
CA GLU A 236 14.37 15.89 4.61
C GLU A 236 15.58 15.99 5.54
N PHE A 237 15.77 14.99 6.40
CA PHE A 237 16.91 14.92 7.31
C PHE A 237 18.24 14.86 6.52
N LEU A 238 18.33 14.01 5.50
CA LEU A 238 19.54 13.87 4.67
C LEU A 238 19.83 15.15 3.88
N ASN A 239 18.80 15.83 3.37
CA ASN A 239 18.95 17.12 2.70
C ASN A 239 19.44 18.21 3.65
N LYS A 240 18.87 18.32 4.86
CA LYS A 240 19.30 19.26 5.89
C LYS A 240 20.78 19.08 6.24
N ASN A 241 21.27 17.84 6.21
CA ASN A 241 22.66 17.49 6.49
C ASN A 241 23.56 17.47 5.25
N GLN A 242 23.10 17.96 4.09
CA GLN A 242 23.87 18.06 2.85
C GLN A 242 24.42 16.71 2.35
N VAL A 243 23.69 15.63 2.60
CA VAL A 243 24.02 14.27 2.13
C VAL A 243 23.46 14.05 0.72
N LEU A 244 22.28 14.59 0.45
CA LEU A 244 21.64 14.52 -0.86
C LEU A 244 22.14 15.61 -1.79
N ARG A 245 22.14 15.32 -3.09
CA ARG A 245 22.31 16.35 -4.11
C ARG A 245 21.03 17.19 -4.19
N PRO A 246 21.13 18.51 -4.43
CA PRO A 246 19.96 19.38 -4.54
C PRO A 246 18.92 18.89 -5.56
N GLN A 247 19.37 18.34 -6.70
CA GLN A 247 18.48 17.80 -7.73
C GLN A 247 17.69 16.58 -7.23
N GLU A 248 18.33 15.67 -6.50
CA GLU A 248 17.66 14.46 -5.96
C GLU A 248 16.56 14.86 -4.96
N TYR A 249 16.82 15.84 -4.11
CA TYR A 249 15.83 16.34 -3.15
C TYR A 249 14.63 17.01 -3.83
N VAL A 250 14.89 17.85 -4.84
CA VAL A 250 13.83 18.51 -5.62
C VAL A 250 12.99 17.47 -6.35
N GLU A 251 13.64 16.54 -7.05
CA GLU A 251 12.95 15.49 -7.82
C GLU A 251 12.11 14.58 -6.93
N PHE A 252 12.63 14.18 -5.77
CA PHE A 252 11.86 13.42 -4.79
C PHE A 252 10.63 14.18 -4.31
N ASN A 253 10.77 15.46 -3.94
CA ASN A 253 9.64 16.24 -3.43
C ASN A 253 8.55 16.46 -4.48
N THR A 254 8.94 16.65 -5.75
CA THR A 254 7.98 16.72 -6.86
C THR A 254 7.19 15.41 -6.97
N LYS A 255 7.88 14.27 -7.05
CA LYS A 255 7.25 12.94 -7.16
C LYS A 255 6.39 12.59 -5.95
N TYR A 256 6.87 12.91 -4.75
CA TYR A 256 6.14 12.72 -3.50
C TYR A 256 4.86 13.57 -3.47
N SER A 257 4.93 14.84 -3.90
CA SER A 257 3.76 15.72 -3.94
C SER A 257 2.70 15.22 -4.93
N GLU A 258 3.13 14.79 -6.12
CA GLU A 258 2.24 14.17 -7.12
C GLU A 258 1.58 12.89 -6.60
N LEU A 259 2.34 12.06 -5.88
CA LEU A 259 1.84 10.86 -5.22
C LEU A 259 0.79 11.19 -4.16
N GLN A 260 1.05 12.18 -3.29
CA GLN A 260 0.09 12.62 -2.28
C GLN A 260 -1.20 13.20 -2.88
N LEU A 261 -1.08 13.97 -3.99
CA LEU A 261 -2.26 14.42 -4.74
C LEU A 261 -3.06 13.25 -5.30
N ALA A 262 -2.40 12.20 -5.77
CA ALA A 262 -3.07 11.00 -6.26
C ALA A 262 -3.77 10.21 -5.13
N ARG A 263 -3.16 10.11 -3.94
CA ARG A 263 -3.78 9.51 -2.75
C ARG A 263 -5.02 10.28 -2.30
N GLN A 264 -4.91 11.61 -2.22
CA GLN A 264 -6.05 12.45 -1.87
C GLN A 264 -7.18 12.30 -2.90
N GLY A 265 -6.83 12.27 -4.20
CA GLY A 265 -7.79 12.03 -5.28
C GLY A 265 -8.54 10.70 -5.13
N LEU A 266 -7.88 9.62 -4.72
CA LEU A 266 -8.56 8.34 -4.45
C LEU A 266 -9.52 8.42 -3.27
N LYS A 267 -9.09 9.04 -2.17
CA LYS A 267 -9.94 9.21 -0.98
C LYS A 267 -11.19 10.04 -1.28
N ASP A 268 -11.04 11.08 -2.10
CA ASP A 268 -12.17 11.90 -2.57
C ASP A 268 -13.11 11.09 -3.47
N LEU A 269 -12.57 10.22 -4.33
CA LEU A 269 -13.37 9.31 -5.17
C LEU A 269 -14.09 8.25 -4.33
N GLU A 270 -13.49 7.70 -3.28
CA GLU A 270 -14.14 6.75 -2.37
C GLU A 270 -15.33 7.39 -1.65
N THR A 271 -15.16 8.64 -1.17
CA THR A 271 -16.24 9.40 -0.55
C THR A 271 -17.37 9.64 -1.55
N LYS A 272 -17.03 10.05 -2.78
CA LYS A 272 -18.01 10.25 -3.85
C LYS A 272 -18.73 8.96 -4.26
N GLU A 273 -18.05 7.82 -4.21
CA GLU A 273 -18.63 6.50 -4.52
C GLU A 273 -19.71 6.14 -3.50
N ILE A 274 -19.44 6.37 -2.21
CA ILE A 274 -20.41 6.17 -1.14
C ILE A 274 -21.65 7.05 -1.37
N ASP A 275 -21.46 8.34 -1.65
CA ASP A 275 -22.57 9.27 -1.88
C ASP A 275 -23.41 8.87 -3.09
N LEU A 276 -22.77 8.49 -4.20
CA LEU A 276 -23.47 8.07 -5.41
C LEU A 276 -24.23 6.76 -5.20
N ASN A 277 -23.65 5.79 -4.47
CA ASN A 277 -24.34 4.54 -4.13
C ASN A 277 -25.54 4.79 -3.21
N ASN A 278 -25.40 5.64 -2.20
CA ASN A 278 -26.51 6.03 -1.32
C ASN A 278 -27.64 6.72 -2.11
N GLN A 279 -27.29 7.61 -3.04
CA GLN A 279 -28.26 8.24 -3.92
C GLN A 279 -28.96 7.20 -4.81
N LYS A 280 -28.20 6.27 -5.41
CA LYS A 280 -28.76 5.21 -6.23
C LYS A 280 -29.76 4.36 -5.44
N GLU A 281 -29.39 3.91 -4.24
CA GLU A 281 -30.29 3.13 -3.37
C GLU A 281 -31.55 3.92 -2.99
N ALA A 282 -31.41 5.22 -2.69
CA ALA A 282 -32.56 6.07 -2.39
C ALA A 282 -33.52 6.21 -3.59
N ILE A 283 -32.99 6.33 -4.80
CA ILE A 283 -33.79 6.38 -6.03
C ILE A 283 -34.48 5.02 -6.27
N GLU A 284 -33.74 3.92 -6.12
CA GLU A 284 -34.28 2.57 -6.27
C GLU A 284 -35.40 2.27 -5.25
N LEU A 285 -35.28 2.77 -4.01
CA LEU A 285 -36.34 2.70 -3.01
C LEU A 285 -37.59 3.46 -3.42
N GLN A 286 -37.45 4.68 -3.96
CA GLN A 286 -38.59 5.48 -4.44
C GLN A 286 -39.27 4.85 -5.66
N LEU A 287 -38.50 4.18 -6.53
CA LEU A 287 -39.03 3.47 -7.70
C LEU A 287 -39.58 2.07 -7.36
N GLY A 288 -39.24 1.51 -6.20
CA GLY A 288 -39.47 0.10 -5.87
C GLY A 288 -40.93 -0.36 -5.99
N ASP A 289 -41.87 0.43 -5.49
CA ASP A 289 -43.30 0.09 -5.58
C ASP A 289 -43.82 0.16 -7.01
N LYS A 290 -43.31 1.11 -7.81
CA LYS A 290 -43.69 1.24 -9.23
C LYS A 290 -43.12 0.10 -10.08
N PHE A 291 -41.90 -0.36 -9.79
CA PHE A 291 -41.34 -1.53 -10.48
C PHE A 291 -42.12 -2.81 -10.19
N LYS A 292 -42.51 -3.04 -8.93
CA LYS A 292 -43.38 -4.17 -8.57
C LYS A 292 -44.72 -4.11 -9.31
N LEU A 293 -45.31 -2.91 -9.38
CA LEU A 293 -46.57 -2.71 -10.09
C LEU A 293 -46.42 -2.94 -11.61
N LEU A 294 -45.34 -2.46 -12.23
CA LEU A 294 -45.02 -2.73 -13.64
C LEU A 294 -44.92 -4.22 -13.92
N GLU A 295 -44.15 -4.95 -13.10
CA GLU A 295 -43.98 -6.39 -13.25
C GLU A 295 -45.31 -7.15 -13.10
N GLN A 296 -46.13 -6.75 -12.13
CA GLN A 296 -47.45 -7.34 -11.91
C GLN A 296 -48.41 -7.07 -13.07
N GLN A 297 -48.44 -5.84 -13.60
CA GLN A 297 -49.28 -5.49 -14.74
C GLN A 297 -48.82 -6.18 -16.02
N GLN A 298 -47.50 -6.28 -16.27
CA GLN A 298 -46.95 -7.03 -17.40
C GLN A 298 -47.37 -8.50 -17.36
N LYS A 299 -47.23 -9.15 -16.20
CA LYS A 299 -47.70 -10.54 -15.99
C LYS A 299 -49.20 -10.69 -16.25
N SER A 300 -50.00 -9.71 -15.82
CA SER A 300 -51.45 -9.70 -16.02
C SER A 300 -51.84 -9.50 -17.50
N CYS A 301 -51.12 -8.66 -18.24
CA CYS A 301 -51.28 -8.51 -19.69
C CYS A 301 -51.00 -9.83 -20.42
N GLU A 302 -49.88 -10.50 -20.10
CA GLU A 302 -49.52 -11.77 -20.72
C GLU A 302 -50.54 -12.88 -20.41
N ALA A 303 -51.07 -12.94 -19.18
CA ALA A 303 -52.15 -13.86 -18.82
C ALA A 303 -53.42 -13.60 -19.65
N LEU A 304 -53.86 -12.35 -19.77
CA LEU A 304 -55.03 -11.97 -20.57
C LEU A 304 -54.84 -12.28 -22.06
N LYS A 305 -53.65 -12.06 -22.62
CA LYS A 305 -53.34 -12.46 -24.01
C LYS A 305 -53.48 -13.97 -24.20
N GLY A 306 -53.01 -14.77 -23.25
CA GLY A 306 -53.17 -16.23 -23.27
C GLY A 306 -54.64 -16.67 -23.21
N GLU A 307 -55.44 -16.04 -22.36
CA GLU A 307 -56.88 -16.28 -22.26
C GLU A 307 -57.62 -15.90 -23.55
N ILE A 308 -57.32 -14.73 -24.13
CA ILE A 308 -57.90 -14.28 -25.41
C ILE A 308 -57.55 -15.25 -26.53
N SER A 309 -56.29 -15.68 -26.64
CA SER A 309 -55.85 -16.66 -27.64
C SER A 309 -56.58 -18.00 -27.49
N THR A 310 -56.84 -18.44 -26.26
CA THR A 310 -57.62 -19.65 -25.98
C THR A 310 -59.08 -19.50 -26.43
N LEU A 311 -59.70 -18.34 -26.18
CA LEU A 311 -61.06 -18.04 -26.63
C LEU A 311 -61.14 -17.94 -28.16
N GLU A 312 -60.16 -17.32 -28.80
CA GLU A 312 -60.06 -17.22 -30.27
C GLU A 312 -59.98 -18.60 -30.92
N SER A 313 -59.16 -19.51 -30.37
CA SER A 313 -59.07 -20.88 -30.85
C SER A 313 -60.39 -21.66 -30.70
N LYS A 314 -61.12 -21.46 -29.60
CA LYS A 314 -62.46 -22.05 -29.41
C LYS A 314 -63.48 -21.49 -30.39
N LEU A 315 -63.47 -20.17 -30.62
CA LEU A 315 -64.35 -19.50 -31.57
C LEU A 315 -64.07 -19.96 -33.00
N GLU A 316 -62.80 -20.07 -33.40
CA GLU A 316 -62.39 -20.58 -34.73
C GLU A 316 -62.95 -21.98 -35.00
N GLY A 317 -62.94 -22.86 -33.98
CA GLY A 317 -63.52 -24.20 -34.09
C GLY A 317 -65.05 -24.23 -34.26
N LEU A 318 -65.76 -23.15 -33.92
CA LEU A 318 -67.22 -23.05 -34.01
C LEU A 318 -67.70 -22.18 -35.18
N ALA A 319 -66.89 -21.22 -35.64
CA ALA A 319 -67.28 -20.19 -36.59
C ALA A 319 -67.24 -20.61 -38.08
N ASP A 320 -66.85 -21.85 -38.39
CA ASP A 320 -66.81 -22.39 -39.77
C ASP A 320 -68.19 -22.83 -40.30
N TYR A 321 -69.23 -22.03 -40.04
CA TYR A 321 -70.57 -22.24 -40.58
C TYR A 321 -70.91 -21.19 -41.63
N ALA A 322 -71.86 -21.51 -42.52
CA ALA A 322 -72.34 -20.62 -43.56
C ALA A 322 -73.82 -20.30 -43.35
N TYR A 323 -74.19 -19.03 -43.50
CA TYR A 323 -75.59 -18.63 -43.59
C TYR A 323 -76.10 -18.87 -45.03
N MET A 324 -77.04 -19.80 -45.19
CA MET A 324 -77.56 -20.24 -46.48
C MET A 324 -79.09 -20.10 -46.54
N ALA A 325 -79.59 -19.60 -47.67
CA ALA A 325 -80.99 -19.74 -48.02
C ALA A 325 -81.18 -21.07 -48.77
N LEU A 326 -81.97 -21.98 -48.20
CA LEU A 326 -82.22 -23.31 -48.73
C LEU A 326 -83.72 -23.51 -48.99
N TYR A 327 -84.09 -23.95 -50.19
CA TYR A 327 -85.42 -24.45 -50.49
C TYR A 327 -85.52 -25.90 -50.03
N ILE A 328 -86.28 -26.17 -48.97
CA ILE A 328 -86.43 -27.50 -48.36
C ILE A 328 -87.68 -28.18 -48.92
N GLU A 329 -87.49 -29.37 -49.50
CA GLU A 329 -88.53 -30.19 -50.11
C GLU A 329 -89.08 -31.23 -49.10
N THR A 330 -90.34 -31.64 -49.23
CA THR A 330 -90.97 -32.56 -48.27
C THR A 330 -90.34 -33.96 -48.36
N SER A 331 -89.70 -34.33 -47.25
CA SER A 331 -89.14 -35.65 -46.92
C SER A 331 -88.12 -36.24 -47.92
N ALA A 332 -86.84 -36.24 -47.54
CA ALA A 332 -85.84 -37.13 -48.15
C ALA A 332 -86.03 -38.61 -47.76
N GLY A 333 -86.98 -38.90 -46.87
CA GLY A 333 -87.17 -40.22 -46.27
C GLY A 333 -85.99 -40.71 -45.41
N LEU A 334 -84.93 -39.93 -45.18
CA LEU A 334 -83.68 -40.37 -44.55
C LEU A 334 -83.80 -40.67 -43.03
N GLY A 335 -84.87 -40.19 -42.36
CA GLY A 335 -85.02 -40.29 -40.90
C GLY A 335 -84.19 -39.25 -40.15
N ASN A 336 -84.40 -39.10 -38.83
CA ASN A 336 -83.59 -38.24 -37.95
C ASN A 336 -83.47 -36.73 -38.32
N GLY A 337 -84.53 -36.13 -38.91
CA GLY A 337 -84.57 -34.68 -39.17
C GLY A 337 -83.80 -34.22 -40.42
N GLU A 338 -83.59 -35.11 -41.39
CA GLU A 338 -82.86 -34.82 -42.63
C GLU A 338 -83.79 -34.63 -43.84
N TYR A 339 -83.48 -33.63 -44.68
CA TYR A 339 -84.29 -33.18 -45.81
C TYR A 339 -83.45 -32.97 -47.06
N GLU A 340 -84.05 -33.17 -48.23
CA GLU A 340 -83.46 -32.75 -49.50
C GLU A 340 -83.72 -31.24 -49.65
N ALA A 341 -82.66 -30.51 -49.93
CA ALA A 341 -82.70 -29.07 -50.11
C ALA A 341 -82.05 -28.67 -51.43
N SER A 342 -82.34 -27.46 -51.91
CA SER A 342 -81.71 -26.88 -53.08
C SER A 342 -81.53 -25.38 -52.91
N ILE A 343 -80.66 -24.75 -53.71
CA ILE A 343 -80.60 -23.28 -53.74
C ILE A 343 -81.93 -22.77 -54.31
N PRO A 344 -82.63 -21.85 -53.64
CA PRO A 344 -83.91 -21.32 -54.11
C PRO A 344 -83.74 -20.49 -55.39
N LYS A 345 -84.54 -20.76 -56.41
CA LYS A 345 -84.64 -19.95 -57.63
C LYS A 345 -85.96 -19.19 -57.66
N LYS A 346 -85.91 -17.87 -57.88
CA LYS A 346 -87.12 -17.07 -58.11
C LYS A 346 -87.66 -17.32 -59.51
N ASN A 347 -88.96 -17.56 -59.63
CA ASN A 347 -89.63 -17.60 -60.93
C ASN A 347 -90.12 -16.21 -61.36
N ILE A 348 -90.61 -16.09 -62.60
CA ILE A 348 -91.12 -14.84 -63.20
C ILE A 348 -92.34 -14.22 -62.48
N PHE A 349 -92.95 -14.96 -61.54
CA PHE A 349 -94.08 -14.51 -60.71
C PHE A 349 -93.66 -14.24 -59.25
N GLY A 350 -92.36 -14.22 -58.95
CA GLY A 350 -91.83 -13.94 -57.61
C GLY A 350 -91.84 -15.12 -56.62
N ASN A 351 -92.41 -16.27 -56.99
CA ASN A 351 -92.44 -17.45 -56.14
C ASN A 351 -91.12 -18.25 -56.23
N TYR A 352 -90.65 -18.75 -55.09
CA TYR A 352 -89.45 -19.59 -55.03
C TYR A 352 -89.74 -21.01 -55.50
N LYS A 353 -88.80 -21.58 -56.27
CA LYS A 353 -88.79 -22.98 -56.73
C LYS A 353 -87.43 -23.62 -56.44
N PRO A 354 -87.37 -24.95 -56.28
CA PRO A 354 -86.11 -25.65 -56.08
C PRO A 354 -85.22 -25.57 -57.32
N SER A 355 -83.90 -25.53 -57.13
CA SER A 355 -82.93 -25.64 -58.23
C SER A 355 -82.54 -27.08 -58.53
N SER A 356 -81.81 -27.27 -59.64
CA SER A 356 -81.24 -28.57 -60.04
C SER A 356 -80.08 -29.01 -59.15
N GLN A 357 -79.47 -28.10 -58.37
CA GLN A 357 -78.40 -28.42 -57.45
C GLN A 357 -78.99 -28.82 -56.10
N LYS A 358 -78.81 -30.08 -55.74
CA LYS A 358 -79.39 -30.70 -54.56
C LYS A 358 -78.37 -30.85 -53.45
N TYR A 359 -78.86 -30.78 -52.23
CA TYR A 359 -78.14 -30.89 -50.97
C TYR A 359 -78.95 -31.76 -50.02
N ILE A 360 -78.29 -32.31 -49.00
CA ILE A 360 -78.98 -32.89 -47.85
C ILE A 360 -78.75 -31.96 -46.68
N VAL A 361 -79.81 -31.50 -46.04
CA VAL A 361 -79.73 -30.67 -44.83
C VAL A 361 -80.34 -31.41 -43.65
N LYS A 362 -79.62 -31.47 -42.54
CA LYS A 362 -80.16 -31.92 -41.26
C LYS A 362 -80.60 -30.71 -40.45
N LEU A 363 -81.89 -30.62 -40.18
CA LEU A 363 -82.44 -29.60 -39.29
C LEU A 363 -82.38 -30.11 -37.86
N THR A 364 -81.84 -29.28 -36.98
CA THR A 364 -81.70 -29.57 -35.55
C THR A 364 -82.59 -28.68 -34.70
N ASN A 365 -82.92 -27.47 -35.17
CA ASN A 365 -83.76 -26.51 -34.45
C ASN A 365 -84.92 -26.01 -35.30
N THR A 366 -84.70 -25.83 -36.61
CA THR A 366 -85.73 -25.30 -37.49
C THR A 366 -86.84 -26.33 -37.67
N GLU A 367 -88.04 -25.99 -37.18
CA GLU A 367 -89.23 -26.81 -37.38
C GLU A 367 -89.70 -26.71 -38.83
N PHE A 368 -89.65 -27.84 -39.53
CA PHE A 368 -90.11 -27.94 -40.91
C PHE A 368 -91.60 -28.27 -40.94
N TYR A 369 -92.41 -27.29 -41.33
CA TYR A 369 -93.86 -27.42 -41.40
C TYR A 369 -94.38 -27.62 -42.83
N LYS A 370 -93.70 -27.03 -43.82
CA LYS A 370 -94.11 -27.07 -45.23
C LYS A 370 -92.92 -26.80 -46.14
N GLU A 371 -93.01 -27.25 -47.39
CA GLU A 371 -92.02 -26.91 -48.41
C GLU A 371 -91.89 -25.39 -48.59
N GLY A 372 -90.64 -24.92 -48.72
CA GLY A 372 -90.38 -23.49 -48.85
C GLY A 372 -88.92 -23.13 -48.64
N VAL A 373 -88.65 -21.82 -48.66
CA VAL A 373 -87.31 -21.27 -48.38
C VAL A 373 -87.14 -21.08 -46.89
N TYR A 374 -86.06 -21.65 -46.37
CA TYR A 374 -85.59 -21.50 -45.00
C TYR A 374 -84.20 -20.86 -45.04
N TYR A 375 -83.93 -20.01 -44.05
CA TYR A 375 -82.64 -19.36 -43.88
C TYR A 375 -81.96 -20.00 -42.68
N LEU A 376 -80.82 -20.61 -42.91
CA LEU A 376 -80.19 -21.51 -41.96
C LEU A 376 -78.70 -21.22 -41.86
N ASP A 377 -78.18 -21.23 -40.65
CA ASP A 377 -76.77 -21.38 -40.38
C ASP A 377 -76.43 -22.86 -40.45
N VAL A 378 -75.49 -23.24 -41.32
CA VAL A 378 -75.16 -24.64 -41.58
C VAL A 378 -73.66 -24.92 -41.62
N TYR A 379 -73.25 -26.04 -41.04
CA TYR A 379 -71.92 -26.63 -41.25
C TYR A 379 -71.95 -27.56 -42.45
N LEU A 380 -70.95 -27.46 -43.35
CA LEU A 380 -70.69 -28.49 -44.35
C LEU A 380 -70.01 -29.69 -43.66
N LYS A 381 -70.71 -30.83 -43.57
CA LYS A 381 -70.20 -32.08 -42.98
C LYS A 381 -69.82 -33.11 -44.05
N GLY A 382 -69.31 -32.63 -45.18
CA GLY A 382 -68.90 -33.44 -46.33
C GLY A 382 -70.06 -33.73 -47.28
N THR A 383 -70.16 -34.98 -47.73
CA THR A 383 -71.19 -35.44 -48.65
C THR A 383 -71.95 -36.62 -48.05
N LYS A 384 -73.20 -36.80 -48.46
CA LYS A 384 -74.05 -37.91 -48.02
C LYS A 384 -74.92 -38.40 -49.18
N SER A 385 -75.13 -39.70 -49.24
CA SER A 385 -76.01 -40.30 -50.25
C SER A 385 -77.47 -40.23 -49.82
N ASN A 386 -78.35 -39.86 -50.76
CA ASN A 386 -79.80 -40.00 -50.56
C ASN A 386 -80.24 -41.46 -50.74
N LYS A 387 -81.53 -41.75 -50.49
CA LYS A 387 -82.10 -43.11 -50.65
C LYS A 387 -82.01 -43.71 -52.05
N LYS A 388 -81.75 -42.88 -53.07
CA LYS A 388 -81.60 -43.30 -54.47
C LYS A 388 -80.13 -43.54 -54.85
N GLY A 389 -79.20 -43.41 -53.89
CA GLY A 389 -77.77 -43.60 -54.10
C GLY A 389 -77.03 -42.37 -54.63
N ASN A 390 -77.70 -41.22 -54.79
CA ASN A 390 -77.06 -40.00 -55.27
C ASN A 390 -76.36 -39.28 -54.11
N GLU A 391 -75.09 -38.95 -54.29
CA GLU A 391 -74.28 -38.24 -53.30
C GLU A 391 -74.40 -36.72 -53.47
N TYR A 392 -74.80 -36.03 -52.39
CA TYR A 392 -74.96 -34.59 -52.34
C TYR A 392 -74.19 -33.99 -51.16
N PRO A 393 -73.79 -32.71 -51.23
CA PRO A 393 -73.21 -32.03 -50.07
C PRO A 393 -74.18 -32.08 -48.89
N TYR A 394 -73.62 -32.40 -47.72
CA TYR A 394 -74.36 -32.63 -46.49
C TYR A 394 -74.13 -31.48 -45.53
N TYR A 395 -75.21 -30.77 -45.24
CA TYR A 395 -75.24 -29.64 -44.33
C TYR A 395 -75.95 -30.05 -43.04
N VAL A 396 -75.42 -29.59 -41.91
CA VAL A 396 -76.08 -29.74 -40.60
C VAL A 396 -76.34 -28.34 -40.08
N GLU A 397 -77.60 -28.06 -39.74
CA GLU A 397 -77.99 -26.82 -39.08
C GLU A 397 -77.19 -26.64 -37.79
N VAL A 398 -76.64 -25.45 -37.60
CA VAL A 398 -75.98 -25.07 -36.35
C VAL A 398 -77.03 -25.09 -35.24
N SER A 399 -76.78 -25.78 -34.13
CA SER A 399 -77.76 -25.82 -33.04
C SER A 399 -77.91 -24.45 -32.37
N ASN A 400 -79.09 -24.16 -31.81
CA ASN A 400 -79.31 -22.96 -31.00
C ASN A 400 -78.32 -22.88 -29.83
N GLN A 401 -77.93 -24.04 -29.28
CA GLN A 401 -76.93 -24.12 -28.23
C GLN A 401 -75.53 -23.71 -28.73
N GLU A 402 -75.13 -24.09 -29.94
CA GLU A 402 -73.85 -23.67 -30.55
C GLU A 402 -73.84 -22.17 -30.86
N LEU A 403 -74.94 -21.63 -31.40
CA LEU A 403 -75.10 -20.17 -31.61
C LEU A 403 -74.99 -19.40 -30.29
N MET A 404 -75.69 -19.85 -29.25
CA MET A 404 -75.59 -19.26 -27.90
C MET A 404 -74.17 -19.37 -27.32
N ASN A 405 -73.49 -20.51 -27.53
CA ASN A 405 -72.11 -20.70 -27.08
C ASN A 405 -71.14 -19.76 -27.81
N MET A 406 -71.31 -19.55 -29.12
CA MET A 406 -70.49 -18.60 -29.88
C MET A 406 -70.72 -17.17 -29.42
N GLU A 407 -71.96 -16.76 -29.21
CA GLU A 407 -72.28 -15.43 -28.69
C GLU A 407 -71.68 -15.22 -27.29
N ALA A 408 -71.79 -16.22 -26.40
CA ALA A 408 -71.19 -16.17 -25.07
C ALA A 408 -69.65 -16.08 -25.12
N LEU A 409 -68.99 -16.90 -25.95
CA LEU A 409 -67.53 -16.86 -26.14
C LEU A 409 -67.06 -15.55 -26.76
N GLN A 410 -67.81 -15.00 -27.72
CA GLN A 410 -67.51 -13.71 -28.33
C GLN A 410 -67.67 -12.57 -27.31
N GLY A 411 -68.70 -12.64 -26.47
CA GLY A 411 -68.91 -11.72 -25.34
C GLY A 411 -67.76 -11.78 -24.34
N GLU A 412 -67.37 -12.99 -23.91
CA GLU A 412 -66.24 -13.19 -23.00
C GLU A 412 -64.92 -12.69 -23.61
N ARG A 413 -64.66 -13.01 -24.88
CA ARG A 413 -63.48 -12.50 -25.61
C ARG A 413 -63.48 -10.98 -25.62
N GLN A 414 -64.60 -10.35 -25.95
CA GLN A 414 -64.68 -8.89 -26.01
C GLN A 414 -64.45 -8.26 -24.64
N GLU A 415 -64.97 -8.85 -23.57
CA GLU A 415 -64.72 -8.41 -22.20
C GLU A 415 -63.22 -8.48 -21.84
N LYS A 416 -62.56 -9.58 -22.20
CA LYS A 416 -61.12 -9.78 -21.96
C LYS A 416 -60.26 -8.83 -22.79
N VAL A 417 -60.60 -8.60 -24.06
CA VAL A 417 -59.94 -7.62 -24.94
C VAL A 417 -60.08 -6.21 -24.36
N ASN A 418 -61.28 -5.83 -23.90
CA ASN A 418 -61.51 -4.54 -23.26
C ASN A 418 -60.65 -4.39 -21.99
N LYS A 419 -60.60 -5.42 -21.14
CA LYS A 419 -59.71 -5.46 -19.95
C LYS A 419 -58.24 -5.31 -20.32
N LEU A 420 -57.77 -6.03 -21.35
CA LEU A 420 -56.39 -5.94 -21.84
C LEU A 420 -56.07 -4.52 -22.36
N ASN A 421 -56.99 -3.87 -23.06
CA ASN A 421 -56.80 -2.51 -23.56
C ASN A 421 -56.68 -1.48 -22.43
N VAL A 422 -57.52 -1.61 -21.39
CA VAL A 422 -57.42 -0.77 -20.18
C VAL A 422 -56.06 -0.99 -19.51
N LEU A 423 -55.70 -2.25 -19.26
CA LEU A 423 -54.45 -2.60 -18.58
C LEU A 423 -53.20 -2.15 -19.38
N ASN A 424 -53.21 -2.27 -20.71
CA ASN A 424 -52.13 -1.75 -21.56
C ASN A 424 -52.02 -0.22 -21.52
N THR A 425 -53.13 0.48 -21.31
CA THR A 425 -53.13 1.95 -21.18
C THR A 425 -52.53 2.35 -19.84
N GLU A 426 -52.94 1.67 -18.75
CA GLU A 426 -52.37 1.85 -17.41
C GLU A 426 -50.87 1.53 -17.39
N LEU A 427 -50.46 0.45 -18.04
CA LEU A 427 -49.06 0.03 -18.13
C LEU A 427 -48.20 1.07 -18.86
N LYS A 428 -48.67 1.63 -19.97
CA LYS A 428 -47.98 2.73 -20.67
C LYS A 428 -47.87 4.00 -19.83
N GLN A 429 -48.92 4.33 -19.07
CA GLN A 429 -48.89 5.46 -18.14
C GLN A 429 -47.84 5.22 -17.05
N LEU A 430 -47.83 4.03 -16.46
CA LEU A 430 -46.88 3.66 -15.42
C LEU A 430 -45.43 3.64 -15.94
N GLU A 431 -45.18 3.12 -17.15
CA GLU A 431 -43.87 3.19 -17.81
C GLU A 431 -43.42 4.63 -18.01
N THR A 432 -44.32 5.50 -18.45
CA THR A 432 -44.04 6.93 -18.63
C THR A 432 -43.70 7.59 -17.29
N GLU A 433 -44.49 7.33 -16.24
CA GLU A 433 -44.23 7.86 -14.91
C GLU A 433 -42.89 7.39 -14.34
N VAL A 434 -42.50 6.12 -14.57
CA VAL A 434 -41.21 5.59 -14.13
C VAL A 434 -40.06 6.28 -14.87
N GLU A 435 -40.16 6.48 -16.18
CA GLU A 435 -39.12 7.20 -16.94
C GLU A 435 -39.04 8.69 -16.57
N THR A 436 -40.17 9.34 -16.30
CA THR A 436 -40.19 10.70 -15.77
C THR A 436 -39.48 10.78 -14.42
N MET A 437 -39.80 9.90 -13.47
CA MET A 437 -39.12 9.88 -12.17
C MET A 437 -37.64 9.56 -12.28
N LYS A 438 -37.23 8.61 -13.14
CA LYS A 438 -35.79 8.33 -13.38
C LYS A 438 -35.06 9.59 -13.85
N THR A 439 -35.71 10.38 -14.71
CA THR A 439 -35.16 11.64 -15.23
C THR A 439 -35.10 12.71 -14.13
N GLU A 440 -36.19 12.92 -13.39
CA GLU A 440 -36.28 13.90 -12.30
C GLU A 440 -35.30 13.60 -11.16
N LEU A 441 -35.13 12.32 -10.82
CA LEU A 441 -34.22 11.86 -9.78
C LEU A 441 -32.77 11.70 -10.27
N GLY A 442 -32.51 11.88 -11.56
CA GLY A 442 -31.15 11.81 -12.13
C GLY A 442 -30.53 10.41 -12.14
N TYR A 443 -31.33 9.34 -12.23
CA TYR A 443 -30.87 7.95 -12.13
C TYR A 443 -29.77 7.59 -13.15
N GLU A 444 -29.96 7.94 -14.43
CA GLU A 444 -28.98 7.65 -15.48
C GLU A 444 -27.70 8.49 -15.33
N GLN A 445 -27.81 9.73 -14.84
CA GLN A 445 -26.64 10.56 -14.56
C GLN A 445 -25.83 9.98 -13.40
N ASN A 446 -26.48 9.57 -12.30
CA ASN A 446 -25.82 8.91 -11.17
C ASN A 446 -25.10 7.62 -11.63
N ARG A 447 -25.76 6.79 -12.46
CA ARG A 447 -25.15 5.59 -13.02
C ARG A 447 -23.94 5.89 -13.89
N LYS A 448 -24.01 6.93 -14.73
CA LYS A 448 -22.88 7.38 -15.55
C LYS A 448 -21.72 7.87 -14.68
N ASP A 449 -22.02 8.65 -13.64
CA ASP A 449 -21.03 9.15 -12.69
C ASP A 449 -20.31 8.01 -11.95
N LEU A 450 -21.03 6.95 -11.56
CA LEU A 450 -20.45 5.73 -10.97
C LEU A 450 -19.47 5.03 -11.94
N VAL A 451 -19.81 4.94 -13.23
CA VAL A 451 -18.92 4.34 -14.24
C VAL A 451 -17.68 5.19 -14.47
N GLU A 452 -17.82 6.51 -14.57
CA GLU A 452 -16.68 7.44 -14.69
C GLU A 452 -15.78 7.39 -13.44
N LEU A 453 -16.36 7.20 -12.26
CA LEU A 453 -15.63 7.09 -11.00
C LEU A 453 -14.70 5.87 -11.00
N VAL A 454 -15.17 4.71 -11.47
CA VAL A 454 -14.35 3.49 -11.59
C VAL A 454 -13.15 3.72 -12.53
N GLN A 455 -13.36 4.39 -13.66
CA GLN A 455 -12.28 4.73 -14.59
C GLN A 455 -11.25 5.65 -13.93
N ARG A 456 -11.70 6.71 -13.25
CA ARG A 456 -10.80 7.63 -12.53
C ARG A 456 -10.02 6.92 -11.40
N ARG A 457 -10.64 6.00 -10.66
CA ARG A 457 -9.93 5.21 -9.63
C ARG A 457 -8.78 4.40 -10.25
N GLN A 458 -9.01 3.76 -11.39
CA GLN A 458 -7.97 3.02 -12.09
C GLN A 458 -6.83 3.95 -12.55
N GLU A 459 -7.14 5.14 -13.06
CA GLU A 459 -6.14 6.13 -13.46
C GLU A 459 -5.29 6.60 -12.28
N PHE A 460 -5.90 6.89 -11.12
CA PHE A 460 -5.18 7.28 -9.91
C PHE A 460 -4.35 6.14 -9.33
N ALA A 461 -4.86 4.91 -9.30
CA ALA A 461 -4.11 3.73 -8.87
C ALA A 461 -2.86 3.52 -9.74
N LYS A 462 -3.02 3.63 -11.07
CA LYS A 462 -1.88 3.56 -11.99
C LYS A 462 -0.86 4.67 -11.74
N LYS A 463 -1.31 5.91 -11.54
CA LYS A 463 -0.43 7.04 -11.19
C LYS A 463 0.32 6.80 -9.89
N LEU A 464 -0.33 6.22 -8.88
CA LEU A 464 0.33 5.87 -7.61
C LEU A 464 1.47 4.87 -7.85
N ASP A 465 1.20 3.78 -8.55
CA ASP A 465 2.20 2.75 -8.86
C ASP A 465 3.37 3.33 -9.66
N GLU A 466 3.08 4.13 -10.69
CA GLU A 466 4.09 4.82 -11.50
C GLU A 466 4.98 5.71 -10.62
N LYS A 467 4.39 6.53 -9.72
CA LYS A 467 5.16 7.43 -8.85
C LYS A 467 5.98 6.69 -7.80
N VAL A 468 5.46 5.60 -7.24
CA VAL A 468 6.23 4.74 -6.33
C VAL A 468 7.44 4.16 -7.05
N ILE A 469 7.28 3.65 -8.27
CA ILE A 469 8.39 3.12 -9.07
C ILE A 469 9.41 4.22 -9.38
N GLU A 470 8.97 5.42 -9.73
CA GLU A 470 9.87 6.54 -9.97
C GLU A 470 10.69 6.91 -8.72
N ILE A 471 10.08 6.96 -7.52
CA ILE A 471 10.79 7.22 -6.26
C ILE A 471 11.78 6.08 -5.95
N LYS A 472 11.38 4.82 -6.19
CA LYS A 472 12.28 3.67 -6.03
C LYS A 472 13.50 3.78 -6.92
N ASN A 473 13.30 4.16 -8.19
CA ASN A 473 14.38 4.27 -9.17
C ASN A 473 15.31 5.45 -8.88
N LEU A 474 14.79 6.58 -8.37
CA LEU A 474 15.59 7.76 -8.02
C LEU A 474 16.71 7.44 -7.03
N PHE A 475 16.40 6.61 -6.02
CA PHE A 475 17.34 6.27 -4.95
C PHE A 475 17.84 4.82 -4.98
N GLY A 476 17.33 3.99 -5.90
CA GLY A 476 17.60 2.56 -5.95
C GLY A 476 17.06 1.81 -4.73
N ILE A 477 15.86 2.15 -4.25
CA ILE A 477 15.20 1.53 -3.09
C ILE A 477 14.46 0.26 -3.52
N GLY A 478 14.53 -0.79 -2.70
CA GLY A 478 13.94 -2.10 -2.99
C GLY A 478 12.41 -2.11 -2.88
N THR A 479 11.88 -1.76 -1.71
CA THR A 479 10.44 -1.79 -1.42
C THR A 479 10.03 -0.54 -0.64
N ILE A 480 8.95 0.10 -1.08
CA ILE A 480 8.30 1.21 -0.38
C ILE A 480 6.88 0.77 -0.06
N HIS A 481 6.49 0.89 1.20
CA HIS A 481 5.12 0.65 1.65
C HIS A 481 4.34 1.97 1.61
N LEU A 482 3.18 1.94 0.97
CA LEU A 482 2.19 3.00 1.07
C LEU A 482 1.38 2.75 2.35
N PRO A 483 1.16 3.76 3.22
CA PRO A 483 0.22 3.62 4.32
C PRO A 483 -1.18 3.34 3.76
N GLU A 484 -1.90 2.40 4.39
CA GLU A 484 -3.29 2.07 4.05
C GLU A 484 -4.22 3.29 4.09
#